data_AF-A0A915TZI1-F1
#
_entry.id   AF-A0A915TZI1-F1
#
_cell.length_a   1.000
_cell.length_b   1.000
_cell.length_c   1.000
_cell.angle_alpha   90.00
_cell.angle_beta   90.00
_cell.angle_gamma   90.00
#
_symmetry.space_group_name_H-M   'P 1'
#
loop_
_entity.id
_entity.type
_entity.pdbx_description
1 polymer ?
#
loop_
_entity_poly.entity_id
_entity_poly.type
_entity_poly.pdbx_seq_one_letter_code
_entity_poly.pdbx_strand_id
1 'polypeptide(L)'
;MADLEHVDPDVYRFIQYELERQTNQLELIASENIVSQAVLEAQGSIFTNKYAEGYPNRRYYGGCDYADEVESIAVRRAKEIFDAEYANVQPHSGSQANMAVYFATLKPGDKVLGMDLAHGGHLTHGASVSFSGQLFNFISYGVDRETETINMEEVERIAFENRPKMIVAGASAYPRVIDFEGFRRIADQIGPSSWWIWRTSPAWSPQGSTLHRFPMPTLSPPPLTKPCAGRAADSSWPGRNMPRVWTARFFPVSRAVPWST
;
A
#
# COMPACT_ATOMS: atom_id res chain seq x y z
N MET A 1 0.79 -25.36 28.40
CA MET A 1 1.24 -25.42 26.99
C MET A 1 2.74 -25.44 27.01
N ALA A 2 3.38 -26.27 26.18
CA ALA A 2 4.83 -26.19 25.99
C ALA A 2 5.15 -24.95 25.13
N ASP A 3 6.18 -24.22 25.47
CA ASP A 3 6.66 -23.07 24.69
C ASP A 3 7.48 -23.53 23.48
N LEU A 4 7.85 -22.59 22.61
CA LEU A 4 8.58 -22.90 21.38
C LEU A 4 9.97 -23.48 21.66
N GLU A 5 10.66 -23.04 22.72
CA GLU A 5 11.99 -23.53 23.08
C GLU A 5 11.97 -25.03 23.38
N HIS A 6 10.93 -25.53 24.04
CA HIS A 6 10.79 -26.95 24.34
C HIS A 6 10.22 -27.76 23.15
N VAL A 7 9.29 -27.19 22.38
CA VAL A 7 8.63 -27.89 21.26
C VAL A 7 9.53 -27.98 20.03
N ASP A 8 10.26 -26.90 19.72
CA ASP A 8 11.17 -26.80 18.57
C ASP A 8 12.39 -25.91 18.92
N PRO A 9 13.37 -26.48 19.65
CA PRO A 9 14.57 -25.73 20.08
C PRO A 9 15.43 -25.25 18.90
N ASP A 10 15.37 -25.92 17.75
CA ASP A 10 16.13 -25.52 16.58
C ASP A 10 15.58 -24.23 15.97
N VAL A 11 14.26 -24.13 15.80
CA VAL A 11 13.62 -22.88 15.33
C VAL A 11 13.78 -21.77 16.36
N TYR A 12 13.60 -22.06 17.65
CA TYR A 12 13.81 -21.07 18.71
C TYR A 12 15.23 -20.47 18.67
N ARG A 13 16.26 -21.30 18.51
CA ARG A 13 17.66 -20.85 18.41
C ARG A 13 17.86 -19.86 17.26
N PHE A 14 17.30 -20.14 16.07
CA PHE A 14 17.44 -19.22 14.93
C PHE A 14 16.64 -17.93 15.06
N ILE A 15 15.51 -17.94 15.80
CA ILE A 15 14.80 -16.71 16.15
C ILE A 15 15.69 -15.81 17.04
N GLN A 16 16.41 -16.38 18.00
CA GLN A 16 17.34 -15.61 18.84
C GLN A 16 18.51 -15.05 18.02
N TYR A 17 19.05 -15.82 17.06
CA TYR A 17 20.09 -15.32 16.16
C TYR A 17 19.61 -14.18 15.26
N GLU A 18 18.37 -14.22 14.76
CA GLU A 18 17.81 -13.12 13.98
C GLU A 18 17.57 -11.88 14.84
N LEU A 19 17.15 -12.04 16.10
CA LEU A 19 17.04 -10.93 17.05
C LEU A 19 18.40 -10.27 17.30
N GLU A 20 19.45 -11.08 17.52
CA GLU A 20 20.81 -10.59 17.68
C GLU A 20 21.30 -9.84 16.42
N ARG A 21 21.02 -10.41 15.23
CA ARG A 21 21.35 -9.79 13.95
C ARG A 21 20.69 -8.42 13.82
N GLN A 22 19.38 -8.32 14.03
CA GLN A 22 18.63 -7.06 13.90
C GLN A 22 19.05 -6.03 14.96
N THR A 23 19.50 -6.48 16.14
CA THR A 23 19.96 -5.60 17.22
C THR A 23 21.34 -5.00 16.94
N ASN A 24 22.23 -5.79 16.33
CA ASN A 24 23.64 -5.46 16.20
C ASN A 24 24.06 -4.99 14.79
N GLN A 25 23.13 -4.98 13.82
CA GLN A 25 23.40 -4.53 12.45
C GLN A 25 22.68 -3.23 12.11
N LEU A 26 23.29 -2.45 11.24
CA LEU A 26 22.64 -1.31 10.63
C LEU A 26 21.82 -1.76 9.43
N GLU A 27 20.49 -1.77 9.56
CA GLU A 27 19.57 -2.14 8.49
C GLU A 27 19.29 -0.92 7.58
N LEU A 28 19.66 -1.05 6.29
CA LEU A 28 19.56 0.02 5.30
C LEU A 28 18.61 -0.32 4.14
N ILE A 29 17.94 -1.47 4.19
CA ILE A 29 16.92 -1.83 3.22
C ILE A 29 15.69 -0.92 3.39
N ALA A 30 15.42 -0.07 2.39
CA ALA A 30 14.36 0.94 2.45
C ALA A 30 12.94 0.39 2.69
N SER A 31 12.70 -0.89 2.43
CA SER A 31 11.41 -1.56 2.65
C SER A 31 11.27 -2.27 3.99
N GLU A 32 12.34 -2.34 4.79
CA GLU A 32 12.34 -2.98 6.11
C GLU A 32 12.11 -1.97 7.23
N ASN A 33 11.60 -2.47 8.36
CA ASN A 33 11.40 -1.68 9.58
C ASN A 33 11.23 -2.60 10.79
N ILE A 34 11.44 -2.07 11.99
CA ILE A 34 11.25 -2.76 13.26
C ILE A 34 9.90 -2.36 13.86
N VAL A 35 9.01 -3.34 14.04
CA VAL A 35 7.69 -3.11 14.66
C VAL A 35 7.79 -3.01 16.17
N SER A 36 6.81 -2.38 16.82
CA SER A 36 6.78 -2.34 18.29
C SER A 36 6.32 -3.67 18.90
N GLN A 37 6.71 -3.92 20.15
CA GLN A 37 6.30 -5.11 20.91
C GLN A 37 4.79 -5.36 20.89
N ALA A 38 3.96 -4.31 21.05
CA ALA A 38 2.50 -4.43 21.01
C ALA A 38 1.95 -4.99 19.68
N VAL A 39 2.69 -4.81 18.57
CA VAL A 39 2.33 -5.42 17.27
C VAL A 39 2.58 -6.91 17.29
N LEU A 40 3.76 -7.31 17.79
CA LEU A 40 4.16 -8.71 17.87
C LEU A 40 3.20 -9.48 18.78
N GLU A 41 2.78 -8.88 19.90
CA GLU A 41 1.77 -9.43 20.81
C GLU A 41 0.42 -9.68 20.10
N ALA A 42 -0.05 -8.72 19.30
CA ALA A 42 -1.30 -8.88 18.56
C ALA A 42 -1.18 -9.94 17.44
N GLN A 43 -0.06 -9.96 16.72
CA GLN A 43 0.19 -10.89 15.61
C GLN A 43 0.25 -12.35 16.07
N GLY A 44 0.82 -12.61 17.24
CA GLY A 44 0.91 -13.96 17.83
C GLY A 44 -0.28 -14.36 18.71
N SER A 45 -1.39 -13.62 18.65
CA SER A 45 -2.53 -13.82 19.54
C SER A 45 -3.47 -14.95 19.11
N ILE A 46 -4.44 -15.26 19.98
CA ILE A 46 -5.45 -16.32 19.77
C ILE A 46 -6.32 -16.11 18.53
N PHE A 47 -6.36 -14.90 17.97
CA PHE A 47 -7.11 -14.61 16.74
C PHE A 47 -6.62 -15.43 15.54
N THR A 48 -5.39 -15.96 15.56
CA THR A 48 -4.88 -16.91 14.55
C THR A 48 -5.74 -18.17 14.43
N ASN A 49 -6.46 -18.55 15.49
CA ASN A 49 -7.34 -19.72 15.51
C ASN A 49 -8.72 -19.42 14.90
N LYS A 50 -9.05 -18.15 14.62
CA LYS A 50 -10.39 -17.74 14.21
C LYS A 50 -10.51 -17.65 12.69
N TYR A 51 -11.39 -18.46 12.12
CA TYR A 51 -11.82 -18.34 10.73
C TYR A 51 -13.02 -17.38 10.62
N ALA A 52 -12.83 -16.23 9.99
CA ALA A 52 -13.81 -15.13 9.93
C ALA A 52 -14.07 -14.64 8.49
N GLU A 53 -14.39 -15.55 7.57
CA GLU A 53 -14.68 -15.21 6.18
C GLU A 53 -15.92 -14.30 6.05
N GLY A 54 -15.83 -13.30 5.18
CA GLY A 54 -16.83 -12.27 4.97
C GLY A 54 -16.39 -10.93 5.56
N TYR A 55 -17.36 -10.05 5.85
CA TYR A 55 -17.14 -8.74 6.46
C TYR A 55 -17.84 -8.66 7.81
N PRO A 56 -17.51 -7.69 8.67
CA PRO A 56 -18.22 -7.50 9.94
C PRO A 56 -19.74 -7.47 9.76
N ASN A 57 -20.47 -8.21 10.60
CA ASN A 57 -21.92 -8.43 10.53
C ASN A 57 -22.43 -9.19 9.29
N ARG A 58 -21.53 -9.69 8.43
CA ARG A 58 -21.84 -10.46 7.22
C ARG A 58 -20.82 -11.59 7.04
N ARG A 59 -20.70 -12.41 8.07
CA ARG A 59 -19.78 -13.56 8.12
C ARG A 59 -20.45 -14.81 7.60
N TYR A 60 -19.66 -15.66 6.95
CA TYR A 60 -20.10 -17.00 6.53
C TYR A 60 -20.11 -18.01 7.70
N TYR A 61 -19.40 -17.70 8.79
CA TYR A 61 -19.25 -18.55 9.97
C TYR A 61 -19.66 -17.83 11.26
N GLY A 62 -20.17 -18.60 12.22
CA GLY A 62 -20.58 -18.08 13.54
C GLY A 62 -19.43 -17.79 14.51
N GLY A 63 -19.74 -17.10 15.61
CA GLY A 63 -18.81 -16.79 16.70
C GLY A 63 -17.69 -15.82 16.29
N CYS A 64 -18.01 -14.85 15.46
CA CYS A 64 -17.07 -13.84 14.95
C CYS A 64 -17.19 -12.50 15.67
N ASP A 65 -17.97 -12.42 16.75
CA ASP A 65 -18.35 -11.18 17.42
C ASP A 65 -17.12 -10.31 17.77
N TYR A 66 -16.10 -10.92 18.39
CA TYR A 66 -14.87 -10.21 18.74
C TYR A 66 -13.94 -9.94 17.55
N ALA A 67 -13.99 -10.77 16.50
CA ALA A 67 -13.22 -10.51 15.28
C ALA A 67 -13.81 -9.32 14.51
N ASP A 68 -15.13 -9.19 14.51
CA ASP A 68 -15.86 -8.07 13.92
C ASP A 68 -15.49 -6.75 14.61
N GLU A 69 -15.41 -6.73 15.94
CA GLU A 69 -14.98 -5.55 16.71
C GLU A 69 -13.54 -5.13 16.36
N VAL A 70 -12.60 -6.08 16.34
CA VAL A 70 -11.19 -5.79 16.01
C VAL A 70 -11.05 -5.28 14.57
N GLU A 71 -11.72 -5.92 13.60
CA GLU A 71 -11.71 -5.47 12.21
C GLU A 71 -12.36 -4.08 12.05
N SER A 72 -13.47 -3.81 12.74
CA SER A 72 -14.14 -2.50 12.72
C SER A 72 -13.24 -1.40 13.29
N ILE A 73 -12.51 -1.68 14.37
CA ILE A 73 -11.53 -0.75 14.93
C ILE A 73 -10.41 -0.47 13.92
N ALA A 74 -9.89 -1.51 13.25
CA ALA A 74 -8.84 -1.36 12.26
C ALA A 74 -9.29 -0.53 11.04
N VAL A 75 -10.49 -0.79 10.52
CA VAL A 75 -11.12 -0.02 9.43
C VAL A 75 -11.30 1.44 9.82
N ARG A 76 -11.85 1.70 11.02
CA ARG A 76 -12.05 3.06 11.51
C ARG A 76 -10.73 3.83 11.62
N ARG A 77 -9.71 3.21 12.23
CA ARG A 77 -8.38 3.82 12.38
C ARG A 77 -7.70 4.04 11.02
N ALA A 78 -7.85 3.11 10.08
CA ALA A 78 -7.37 3.30 8.70
C ALA A 78 -7.99 4.57 8.09
N LYS A 79 -9.31 4.67 8.13
CA LYS A 79 -10.04 5.83 7.60
C LYS A 79 -9.59 7.15 8.24
N GLU A 80 -9.39 7.17 9.55
CA GLU A 80 -8.89 8.33 10.29
C GLU A 80 -7.46 8.73 9.87
N ILE A 81 -6.53 7.78 9.78
CA ILE A 81 -5.13 8.04 9.42
C ILE A 81 -5.01 8.58 8.00
N PHE A 82 -5.82 8.07 7.08
CA PHE A 82 -5.68 8.35 5.65
C PHE A 82 -6.71 9.33 5.08
N ASP A 83 -7.60 9.92 5.91
CA ASP A 83 -8.73 10.73 5.43
C ASP A 83 -9.52 10.01 4.32
N ALA A 84 -9.78 8.72 4.55
CA ALA A 84 -10.46 7.84 3.61
C ALA A 84 -11.91 7.59 4.04
N GLU A 85 -12.80 7.45 3.06
CA GLU A 85 -14.22 7.20 3.35
C GLU A 85 -14.50 5.69 3.46
N TYR A 86 -13.74 4.85 2.78
CA TYR A 86 -13.75 3.40 2.94
C TYR A 86 -12.34 2.84 3.16
N ALA A 87 -12.25 1.74 3.88
CA ALA A 87 -11.01 0.98 4.04
C ALA A 87 -11.27 -0.52 4.03
N ASN A 88 -10.45 -1.28 3.30
CA ASN A 88 -10.36 -2.73 3.40
C ASN A 88 -9.02 -3.13 4.04
N VAL A 89 -9.09 -3.88 5.13
CA VAL A 89 -7.94 -4.26 5.98
C VAL A 89 -7.64 -5.76 5.92
N GLN A 90 -8.27 -6.50 5.00
CA GLN A 90 -8.15 -7.95 4.87
C GLN A 90 -6.98 -8.45 3.98
N PRO A 91 -6.44 -7.71 2.99
CA PRO A 91 -5.34 -8.23 2.18
C PRO A 91 -4.10 -8.57 3.00
N HIS A 92 -3.53 -9.76 2.77
CA HIS A 92 -2.39 -10.24 3.58
C HIS A 92 -1.07 -9.52 3.23
N SER A 93 -0.98 -8.88 2.07
CA SER A 93 0.21 -8.16 1.62
C SER A 93 -0.11 -7.09 0.58
N GLY A 94 0.88 -6.22 0.30
CA GLY A 94 0.73 -5.18 -0.73
C GLY A 94 0.46 -5.73 -2.14
N SER A 95 1.04 -6.89 -2.49
CA SER A 95 0.78 -7.52 -3.79
C SER A 95 -0.68 -7.97 -3.93
N GLN A 96 -1.28 -8.48 -2.85
CA GLN A 96 -2.69 -8.87 -2.83
C GLN A 96 -3.63 -7.66 -2.76
N ALA A 97 -3.22 -6.56 -2.13
CA ALA A 97 -3.97 -5.30 -2.19
C ALA A 97 -4.08 -4.80 -3.64
N ASN A 98 -2.95 -4.80 -4.37
CA ASN A 98 -2.94 -4.46 -5.80
C ASN A 98 -3.80 -5.42 -6.62
N MET A 99 -3.70 -6.72 -6.33
CA MET A 99 -4.51 -7.76 -6.95
C MET A 99 -6.01 -7.51 -6.76
N ALA A 100 -6.45 -7.22 -5.54
CA ALA A 100 -7.85 -6.94 -5.22
C ALA A 100 -8.37 -5.74 -6.03
N VAL A 101 -7.57 -4.68 -6.16
CA VAL A 101 -7.95 -3.52 -6.96
C VAL A 101 -7.99 -3.83 -8.44
N TYR A 102 -7.02 -4.56 -9.00
CA TYR A 102 -7.08 -4.94 -10.40
C TYR A 102 -8.31 -5.81 -10.70
N PHE A 103 -8.60 -6.83 -9.88
CA PHE A 103 -9.78 -7.68 -10.09
C PHE A 103 -11.12 -6.98 -9.87
N ALA A 104 -11.18 -6.00 -8.97
CA ALA A 104 -12.41 -5.24 -8.75
C ALA A 104 -12.75 -4.31 -9.92
N THR A 105 -11.78 -4.00 -10.78
CA THR A 105 -11.86 -2.81 -11.65
C THR A 105 -11.49 -3.07 -13.11
N LEU A 106 -10.78 -4.16 -13.37
CA LEU A 106 -10.28 -4.56 -14.68
C LEU A 106 -10.76 -5.97 -15.03
N LYS A 107 -10.81 -6.24 -16.32
CA LYS A 107 -10.94 -7.59 -16.88
C LYS A 107 -9.58 -8.05 -17.40
N PRO A 108 -9.31 -9.37 -17.43
CA PRO A 108 -8.11 -9.87 -18.10
C PRO A 108 -7.98 -9.33 -19.52
N GLY A 109 -6.76 -8.93 -19.90
CA GLY A 109 -6.45 -8.27 -21.17
C GLY A 109 -6.70 -6.76 -21.22
N ASP A 110 -7.35 -6.15 -20.22
CA ASP A 110 -7.46 -4.69 -20.13
C ASP A 110 -6.06 -4.06 -20.05
N LYS A 111 -5.91 -2.88 -20.69
CA LYS A 111 -4.66 -2.14 -20.71
C LYS A 111 -4.44 -1.38 -19.41
N VAL A 112 -3.23 -1.46 -18.85
CA VAL A 112 -2.83 -0.73 -17.65
C VAL A 112 -1.51 -0.03 -17.91
N LEU A 113 -1.39 1.24 -17.51
CA LEU A 113 -0.14 1.99 -17.60
C LEU A 113 0.56 1.98 -16.23
N GLY A 114 1.81 1.52 -16.17
CA GLY A 114 2.57 1.39 -14.92
C GLY A 114 4.03 1.80 -15.08
N MET A 115 4.72 2.06 -13.98
CA MET A 115 6.15 2.39 -14.02
C MET A 115 6.97 1.14 -14.32
N ASP A 116 7.91 1.24 -15.26
CA ASP A 116 8.82 0.16 -15.60
C ASP A 116 9.62 -0.33 -14.39
N LEU A 117 9.80 -1.65 -14.27
CA LEU A 117 10.52 -2.25 -13.15
C LEU A 117 11.98 -1.79 -13.08
N ALA A 118 12.66 -1.69 -14.22
CA ALA A 118 14.06 -1.26 -14.29
C ALA A 118 14.22 0.23 -13.95
N HIS A 119 13.14 1.01 -14.05
CA HIS A 119 13.14 2.44 -13.74
C HIS A 119 12.60 2.75 -12.34
N GLY A 120 12.38 1.74 -11.49
CA GLY A 120 11.97 1.93 -10.10
C GLY A 120 10.54 1.50 -9.79
N GLY A 121 9.84 0.86 -10.74
CA GLY A 121 8.51 0.29 -10.56
C GLY A 121 8.46 -0.87 -9.53
N HIS A 122 7.34 -1.58 -9.49
CA HIS A 122 7.17 -2.76 -8.63
C HIS A 122 6.77 -3.96 -9.49
N LEU A 123 7.03 -5.18 -9.01
CA LEU A 123 6.69 -6.41 -9.74
C LEU A 123 5.21 -6.45 -10.17
N THR A 124 4.32 -6.00 -9.30
CA THR A 124 2.87 -5.97 -9.58
C THR A 124 2.42 -4.79 -10.45
N HIS A 125 3.36 -4.00 -10.99
CA HIS A 125 3.08 -2.94 -11.96
C HIS A 125 3.32 -3.44 -13.40
N GLY A 126 3.11 -4.75 -13.63
CA GLY A 126 3.13 -5.33 -14.97
C GLY A 126 4.33 -6.20 -15.32
N ALA A 127 5.21 -6.54 -14.38
CA ALA A 127 6.30 -7.47 -14.67
C ALA A 127 5.72 -8.80 -15.19
N SER A 128 6.29 -9.34 -16.27
CA SER A 128 5.78 -10.52 -16.98
C SER A 128 5.68 -11.78 -16.09
N VAL A 129 6.52 -11.86 -15.06
CA VAL A 129 6.53 -12.94 -14.07
C VAL A 129 5.49 -12.76 -12.96
N SER A 130 4.86 -11.59 -12.86
CA SER A 130 3.83 -11.30 -11.86
C SER A 130 2.44 -11.62 -12.40
N PHE A 131 1.50 -11.94 -11.52
CA PHE A 131 0.09 -12.14 -11.87
C PHE A 131 -0.47 -10.98 -12.71
N SER A 132 -0.03 -9.75 -12.42
CA SER A 132 -0.49 -8.55 -13.12
C SER A 132 -0.05 -8.52 -14.58
N GLY A 133 1.20 -8.93 -14.87
CA GLY A 133 1.72 -9.01 -16.23
C GLY A 133 1.21 -10.23 -17.01
N GLN A 134 0.77 -11.28 -16.30
CA GLN A 134 0.14 -12.45 -16.92
C GLN A 134 -1.33 -12.21 -17.29
N LEU A 135 -2.07 -11.46 -16.47
CA LEU A 135 -3.52 -11.30 -16.63
C LEU A 135 -3.92 -10.04 -17.39
N PHE A 136 -3.14 -8.96 -17.31
CA PHE A 136 -3.47 -7.66 -17.89
C PHE A 136 -2.41 -7.22 -18.89
N ASN A 137 -2.78 -6.33 -19.81
CA ASN A 137 -1.85 -5.78 -20.79
C ASN A 137 -1.16 -4.53 -20.23
N PHE A 138 -0.03 -4.72 -19.56
CA PHE A 138 0.73 -3.61 -19.00
C PHE A 138 1.59 -2.92 -20.06
N ILE A 139 1.52 -1.59 -20.06
CA ILE A 139 2.35 -0.69 -20.84
C ILE A 139 3.18 0.12 -19.83
N SER A 140 4.48 0.24 -20.09
CA SER A 140 5.40 0.90 -19.16
C SER A 140 5.58 2.38 -19.49
N TYR A 141 5.65 3.23 -18.47
CA TYR A 141 6.32 4.53 -18.54
C TYR A 141 7.62 4.51 -17.73
N GLY A 142 8.52 5.46 -17.98
CA GLY A 142 9.84 5.51 -17.39
C GLY A 142 10.21 6.86 -16.79
N VAL A 143 11.51 6.98 -16.50
CA VAL A 143 12.15 8.24 -16.15
C VAL A 143 12.88 8.81 -17.37
N ASP A 144 13.04 10.12 -17.40
CA ASP A 144 13.93 10.80 -18.30
C ASP A 144 15.40 10.50 -17.94
N ARG A 145 16.26 10.35 -18.95
CA ARG A 145 17.64 9.87 -18.79
C ARG A 145 18.56 10.91 -18.17
N GLU A 146 18.27 12.20 -18.36
CA GLU A 146 19.13 13.29 -17.87
C GLU A 146 18.71 13.74 -16.48
N THR A 147 17.40 13.88 -16.27
CA THR A 147 16.84 14.38 -15.01
C THR A 147 16.57 13.28 -13.98
N GLU A 148 16.52 12.02 -14.42
CA GLU A 148 16.12 10.85 -13.60
C GLU A 148 14.74 11.05 -12.93
N THR A 149 13.89 11.87 -13.54
CA THR A 149 12.52 12.13 -13.08
C THR A 149 11.50 11.46 -13.98
N ILE A 150 10.30 11.14 -13.47
CA ILE A 150 9.22 10.58 -14.31
C ILE A 150 8.96 11.56 -15.45
N ASN A 151 9.08 11.08 -16.69
CA ASN A 151 8.84 11.89 -17.88
C ASN A 151 7.32 12.02 -18.09
N MET A 152 6.74 13.09 -17.57
CA MET A 152 5.29 13.31 -17.63
C MET A 152 4.77 13.52 -19.05
N GLU A 153 5.57 14.08 -19.96
CA GLU A 153 5.21 14.22 -21.38
C GLU A 153 5.08 12.84 -22.04
N GLU A 154 6.00 11.92 -21.73
CA GLU A 154 5.96 10.54 -22.22
C GLU A 154 4.78 9.76 -21.60
N VAL A 155 4.52 9.95 -20.31
CA VAL A 155 3.33 9.38 -19.64
C VAL A 155 2.06 9.83 -20.38
N GLU A 156 1.95 11.13 -20.67
CA GLU A 156 0.81 11.71 -21.38
C GLU A 156 0.68 11.10 -22.78
N ARG A 157 1.76 11.12 -23.58
CA ARG A 157 1.79 10.57 -24.93
C ARG A 157 1.34 9.11 -24.97
N ILE A 158 1.93 8.24 -24.13
CA ILE A 158 1.59 6.82 -24.05
C ILE A 158 0.12 6.64 -23.65
N ALA A 159 -0.36 7.42 -22.68
CA ALA A 159 -1.72 7.32 -22.19
C ALA A 159 -2.76 7.70 -23.27
N PHE A 160 -2.50 8.76 -24.05
CA PHE A 160 -3.37 9.15 -25.16
C PHE A 160 -3.39 8.14 -26.31
N GLU A 161 -2.22 7.59 -26.66
CA GLU A 161 -2.07 6.59 -27.73
C GLU A 161 -2.75 5.26 -27.37
N ASN A 162 -2.62 4.83 -26.12
CA ASN A 162 -3.04 3.49 -25.73
C ASN A 162 -4.41 3.41 -25.08
N ARG A 163 -4.90 4.52 -24.53
CA ARG A 163 -6.15 4.61 -23.76
C ARG A 163 -6.27 3.48 -22.73
N PRO A 164 -5.34 3.38 -21.76
CA PRO A 164 -5.42 2.36 -20.70
C PRO A 164 -6.73 2.50 -19.88
N LYS A 165 -7.07 1.51 -19.06
CA LYS A 165 -8.20 1.62 -18.10
C LYS A 165 -7.76 2.03 -16.70
N MET A 166 -6.46 2.07 -16.46
CA MET A 166 -5.86 2.39 -15.17
C MET A 166 -4.45 2.93 -15.39
N ILE A 167 -4.07 3.92 -14.58
CA ILE A 167 -2.69 4.38 -14.47
C ILE A 167 -2.22 4.15 -13.05
N VAL A 168 -1.19 3.32 -12.89
CA VAL A 168 -0.54 3.09 -11.60
C VAL A 168 0.53 4.15 -11.41
N ALA A 169 0.33 5.04 -10.43
CA ALA A 169 1.26 6.10 -10.07
C ALA A 169 1.95 5.72 -8.75
N GLY A 170 3.04 4.98 -8.84
CA GLY A 170 3.78 4.54 -7.65
C GLY A 170 5.00 3.70 -7.99
N ALA A 171 5.91 3.61 -7.02
CA ALA A 171 7.26 3.10 -7.24
C ALA A 171 7.79 2.37 -6.01
N SER A 172 8.75 1.46 -6.23
CA SER A 172 9.53 0.83 -5.16
C SER A 172 10.87 1.54 -4.95
N ALA A 173 11.48 2.03 -6.02
CA ALA A 173 12.82 2.59 -6.02
C ALA A 173 12.87 3.87 -6.89
N TYR A 174 12.12 4.89 -6.46
CA TYR A 174 12.12 6.21 -7.07
C TYR A 174 12.28 7.27 -5.98
N PRO A 175 13.38 8.05 -5.97
CA PRO A 175 13.76 8.91 -4.84
C PRO A 175 13.11 10.30 -4.87
N ARG A 176 12.28 10.61 -5.87
CA ARG A 176 11.65 11.93 -6.03
C ARG A 176 10.17 11.89 -5.69
N VAL A 177 9.59 13.07 -5.51
CA VAL A 177 8.15 13.23 -5.34
C VAL A 177 7.46 12.93 -6.68
N ILE A 178 6.42 12.11 -6.65
CA ILE A 178 5.60 11.78 -7.83
C ILE A 178 4.60 12.91 -8.07
N ASP A 179 4.53 13.42 -9.31
CA ASP A 179 3.54 14.43 -9.73
C ASP A 179 2.15 13.79 -9.90
N PHE A 180 1.48 13.54 -8.78
CA PHE A 180 0.15 12.96 -8.80
C PHE A 180 -0.93 13.87 -9.41
N GLU A 181 -0.73 15.19 -9.39
CA GLU A 181 -1.63 16.11 -10.08
C GLU A 181 -1.52 15.94 -11.59
N GLY A 182 -0.31 15.82 -12.11
CA GLY A 182 -0.05 15.50 -13.51
C GLY A 182 -0.69 14.19 -13.95
N PHE A 183 -0.48 13.11 -13.19
CA PHE A 183 -1.17 11.84 -13.45
C PHE A 183 -2.70 11.98 -13.45
N ARG A 184 -3.25 12.81 -12.54
CA ARG A 184 -4.69 13.08 -12.48
C ARG A 184 -5.18 13.86 -13.70
N ARG A 185 -4.48 14.91 -14.09
CA ARG A 185 -4.80 15.70 -15.30
C ARG A 185 -4.82 14.80 -16.54
N ILE A 186 -3.79 13.97 -16.71
CA ILE A 186 -3.69 13.02 -17.83
C ILE A 186 -4.90 12.09 -17.82
N ALA A 187 -5.17 11.41 -16.69
CA ALA A 187 -6.29 10.48 -16.55
C ALA A 187 -7.65 11.13 -16.88
N ASP A 188 -7.88 12.37 -16.44
CA ASP A 188 -9.13 13.09 -16.72
C ASP A 188 -9.31 13.43 -18.21
N GLN A 189 -8.22 13.75 -18.91
CA GLN A 189 -8.28 14.13 -20.34
C GLN A 189 -8.55 12.94 -21.27
N ILE A 190 -8.07 11.74 -20.93
CA ILE A 190 -8.23 10.54 -21.76
C ILE A 190 -9.59 9.84 -21.58
N GLY A 191 -10.44 10.29 -20.64
CA GLY A 191 -11.92 10.20 -20.71
C GLY A 191 -12.65 9.35 -19.63
N PRO A 192 -13.88 9.68 -19.21
CA PRO A 192 -14.51 9.30 -17.91
C PRO A 192 -14.87 7.82 -17.64
N SER A 193 -14.62 6.85 -18.53
CA SER A 193 -15.21 5.50 -18.41
C SER A 193 -14.50 4.53 -17.47
N SER A 194 -13.27 4.83 -17.02
CA SER A 194 -12.46 3.89 -16.23
C SER A 194 -11.10 4.51 -15.92
N TRP A 195 -10.97 5.22 -14.79
CA TRP A 195 -9.65 5.63 -14.31
C TRP A 195 -9.49 5.37 -12.84
N TRP A 196 -8.40 4.66 -12.56
CA TRP A 196 -7.88 4.41 -11.24
C TRP A 196 -6.49 4.99 -11.25
N ILE A 197 -6.25 6.01 -10.42
CA ILE A 197 -4.89 6.33 -10.01
C ILE A 197 -4.62 5.43 -8.84
N TRP A 198 -3.85 4.38 -9.08
CA TRP A 198 -3.39 3.53 -8.00
C TRP A 198 -2.12 4.12 -7.43
N ARG A 199 -2.23 4.79 -6.28
CA ARG A 199 -1.07 5.34 -5.58
C ARG A 199 -0.39 4.23 -4.80
N THR A 200 0.90 4.00 -5.04
CA THR A 200 1.71 3.18 -4.15
C THR A 200 2.90 4.00 -3.67
N SER A 201 2.91 4.32 -2.37
CA SER A 201 4.02 5.04 -1.75
C SER A 201 5.08 4.06 -1.25
N PRO A 202 6.39 4.38 -1.40
CA PRO A 202 7.45 3.67 -0.71
C PRO A 202 7.26 3.74 0.81
N ALA A 203 7.69 2.71 1.53
CA ALA A 203 7.52 2.61 2.99
C ALA A 203 8.24 3.73 3.79
N TRP A 204 9.09 4.53 3.14
CA TRP A 204 9.98 5.50 3.75
C TRP A 204 9.55 6.97 3.57
N SER A 205 8.43 7.27 2.86
CA SER A 205 8.04 8.68 2.65
C SER A 205 7.58 9.33 3.97
N PRO A 206 8.22 10.43 4.45
CA PRO A 206 7.82 11.13 5.69
C PRO A 206 6.40 11.67 5.65
N GLN A 207 5.83 11.72 4.46
CA GLN A 207 4.48 12.15 4.15
C GLN A 207 3.42 11.10 4.56
N GLY A 208 3.79 9.86 4.90
CA GLY A 208 2.83 8.75 4.75
C GLY A 208 2.25 8.80 3.32
N SER A 209 1.15 8.13 3.05
CA SER A 209 0.31 8.55 1.93
C SER A 209 -0.53 9.73 2.41
N THR A 210 0.01 10.96 2.41
CA THR A 210 -0.81 12.16 2.58
C THR A 210 -1.70 12.31 1.36
N LEU A 211 -2.98 12.03 1.56
CA LEU A 211 -4.06 12.54 0.74
C LEU A 211 -4.17 14.05 0.98
N HIS A 212 -3.71 14.87 0.03
CA HIS A 212 -4.04 16.28 0.04
C HIS A 212 -5.53 16.45 -0.30
N ARG A 213 -6.29 17.01 0.64
CA ARG A 213 -7.50 17.77 0.30
C ARG A 213 -7.05 18.95 -0.56
N PHE A 214 -7.43 18.98 -1.84
CA PHE A 214 -7.46 20.22 -2.59
C PHE A 214 -8.78 20.94 -2.26
N PRO A 215 -8.70 22.00 -1.45
CA PRO A 215 -9.30 23.24 -1.87
C PRO A 215 -8.23 24.35 -1.88
N MET A 216 -8.24 25.17 -2.93
CA MET A 216 -7.52 26.46 -2.98
C MET A 216 -7.96 27.37 -1.81
N PRO A 217 -7.22 28.45 -1.48
CA PRO A 217 -5.83 28.54 -1.08
C PRO A 217 -5.68 28.90 0.42
N THR A 218 -4.47 28.76 0.94
CA THR A 218 -3.94 29.23 2.25
C THR A 218 -4.46 28.57 3.54
N LEU A 219 -3.57 27.82 4.21
CA LEU A 219 -3.04 28.13 5.56
C LEU A 219 -2.04 27.02 5.97
N SER A 220 -1.02 27.44 6.72
CA SER A 220 0.23 26.76 7.07
C SER A 220 0.09 25.35 7.68
N PRO A 221 1.08 24.44 7.51
CA PRO A 221 0.99 23.06 7.99
C PRO A 221 1.23 22.93 9.53
N PRO A 222 0.51 22.02 10.23
CA PRO A 222 0.82 21.63 11.61
C PRO A 222 1.92 20.53 11.66
N PRO A 223 2.47 20.19 12.84
CA PRO A 223 3.79 19.58 12.97
C PRO A 223 3.81 18.07 12.70
N LEU A 224 4.79 17.69 11.86
CA LEU A 224 5.42 16.39 11.58
C LEU A 224 4.99 15.17 12.43
N THR A 225 4.39 14.17 11.77
CA THR A 225 4.28 12.77 12.25
C THR A 225 5.16 11.84 11.40
N LYS A 226 5.88 10.92 12.07
CA LYS A 226 6.85 9.96 11.47
C LYS A 226 6.19 8.99 10.46
N PRO A 227 6.94 8.46 9.47
CA PRO A 227 6.41 7.55 8.46
C PRO A 227 5.89 6.23 9.07
N CYS A 228 4.66 5.86 8.74
CA CYS A 228 4.14 4.51 8.96
C CYS A 228 4.78 3.55 7.95
N ALA A 229 5.27 2.40 8.41
CA ALA A 229 5.84 1.34 7.55
C ALA A 229 4.76 0.56 6.76
N GLY A 230 3.81 1.25 6.14
CA GLY A 230 2.78 0.67 5.29
C GLY A 230 3.02 1.02 3.82
N ARG A 231 2.81 0.07 2.89
CA ARG A 231 2.49 0.43 1.50
C ARG A 231 1.00 0.77 1.54
N ALA A 232 0.70 2.04 1.44
CA ALA A 232 -0.67 2.52 1.35
C ALA A 232 -1.11 2.53 -0.10
N ALA A 233 -2.40 2.29 -0.31
CA ALA A 233 -2.97 2.46 -1.62
C ALA A 233 -4.37 3.07 -1.57
N ASP A 234 -4.54 4.09 -2.41
CA ASP A 234 -5.73 4.92 -2.51
C ASP A 234 -6.18 4.99 -3.97
N SER A 235 -7.50 5.09 -4.16
CA SER A 235 -8.16 5.19 -5.46
C SER A 235 -9.16 6.34 -5.47
N SER A 236 -9.12 7.17 -6.51
CA SER A 236 -10.08 8.26 -6.75
C SER A 236 -10.92 7.98 -7.99
N TRP A 237 -12.23 8.14 -7.88
CA TRP A 237 -13.22 7.84 -8.93
C TRP A 237 -13.87 9.12 -9.46
N PRO A 238 -14.00 9.33 -10.78
CA PRO A 238 -14.85 10.40 -11.32
C PRO A 238 -16.29 9.91 -11.60
N GLY A 239 -17.31 10.70 -11.20
CA GLY A 239 -18.62 10.71 -11.89
C GLY A 239 -19.87 10.25 -11.14
N ARG A 240 -19.79 9.77 -9.90
CA ARG A 240 -20.93 9.61 -8.98
C ARG A 240 -20.42 9.93 -7.57
N ASN A 241 -21.27 10.49 -6.69
CA ASN A 241 -20.98 10.66 -5.26
C ASN A 241 -20.70 9.30 -4.60
N MET A 242 -19.50 8.77 -4.79
CA MET A 242 -18.98 7.56 -4.18
C MET A 242 -17.47 7.70 -3.92
N PRO A 243 -16.96 7.02 -2.89
CA PRO A 243 -15.89 7.56 -2.07
C PRO A 243 -14.47 7.09 -2.31
N ARG A 244 -13.50 7.74 -1.64
CA ARG A 244 -12.10 7.29 -1.55
C ARG A 244 -12.03 5.93 -0.85
N VAL A 245 -11.52 4.92 -1.54
CA VAL A 245 -11.35 3.55 -1.02
C VAL A 245 -9.87 3.29 -0.76
N TRP A 246 -9.55 2.98 0.49
CA TRP A 246 -8.22 2.64 0.95
C TRP A 246 -8.05 1.13 1.11
N THR A 247 -6.92 0.58 0.71
CA THR A 247 -6.56 -0.81 1.01
C THR A 247 -5.27 -0.83 1.80
N ALA A 248 -5.33 -1.41 3.00
CA ALA A 248 -4.30 -1.26 4.01
C ALA A 248 -3.16 -2.26 3.93
N ARG A 249 -1.92 -1.78 4.10
CA ARG A 249 -0.84 -2.52 4.75
C ARG A 249 -0.66 -1.95 6.15
N PHE A 250 -0.97 -2.70 7.19
CA PHE A 250 -0.63 -2.28 8.55
C PHE A 250 0.71 -2.89 8.98
N PHE A 251 1.71 -2.04 9.19
CA PHE A 251 2.76 -2.28 10.17
C PHE A 251 2.63 -1.15 11.18
N PRO A 252 2.15 -1.41 12.41
CA PRO A 252 2.06 -0.37 13.42
C PRO A 252 3.47 0.08 13.83
N VAL A 253 3.73 1.37 13.73
CA VAL A 253 4.96 2.03 14.21
C VAL A 253 4.61 2.77 15.50
N SER A 254 5.35 2.51 16.58
CA SER A 254 5.17 3.25 17.83
C SER A 254 5.83 4.63 17.76
N ARG A 255 5.27 5.61 18.49
CA ARG A 255 5.98 6.86 18.82
C ARG A 255 7.30 6.48 19.47
N ALA A 256 8.41 7.02 18.98
CA ALA A 256 9.69 6.93 19.68
C ALA A 256 9.49 7.44 21.11
N VAL A 257 9.67 6.55 22.09
CA VAL A 257 9.80 6.92 23.49
C VAL A 257 11.05 7.78 23.60
N PRO A 258 11.00 8.99 24.20
CA PRO A 258 12.22 9.73 24.48
C PRO A 258 13.08 8.89 25.41
N TRP A 259 14.32 8.63 24.99
CA TRP A 259 15.34 8.06 25.87
C TRP A 259 15.55 9.04 27.03
N SER A 260 15.01 8.70 28.21
CA SER A 260 15.46 9.32 29.45
C SER A 260 16.78 8.68 29.82
N THR A 261 17.85 9.47 29.75
CA THR A 261 19.14 9.21 30.40
C THR A 261 18.98 8.98 31.89
#